data_AF-A0AAW2ZFM6-F1
#
_entry.id   AF-A0AAW2ZFM6-F1
#
_cell.length_a   1.000
_cell.length_b   1.000
_cell.length_c   1.000
_cell.angle_alpha   90.00
_cell.angle_beta   90.00
_cell.angle_gamma   90.00
#
_symmetry.space_group_name_H-M   'P 1'
#
loop_
_entity.id
_entity.type
_entity.pdbx_description
1 polymer ?
#
loop_
_entity_poly.entity_id
_entity_poly.type
_entity_poly.pdbx_seq_one_letter_code
_entity_poly.pdbx_strand_id
1 'polypeptide(L)'
;MSSPTNTDSFKHGRSFKESRKQRIFLEEERHNKDIDKDAEDKELVVDWRMKQRLKTAQVALVMCLNIGVDPPDVIKVLPCAKLECWIDPFTLPQQKALETIGAQLKTQYERWQPRARYKQCLDPTVDDVKKTCTSLRRSAKKERILFHYNGHGVPRPTTNGEIWVFNKNFTQYIPLLLWDLYVWMDSPSIYVFDCNNAGLIVKSFTQIIKQKDKEDSKNNPNNTYRKHKENILLAACSANESLPLNPKFPADLFTACLTTPIRVALQWFCQNNRLVDGITIEMIDRLPGRVNDRRTPLGELNWIFTAVTDTIAWSVLPRELFHKLFRQDLLVASLFSKLFVGR
;
A
#
# COMPACT_ATOMS: atom_id res chain seq x y z
N MET A 1 -18.94 -13.58 -106.85
CA MET A 1 -18.42 -12.41 -107.56
C MET A 1 -17.49 -11.69 -106.60
N SER A 2 -16.17 -11.99 -106.59
CA SER A 2 -15.11 -11.21 -107.25
C SER A 2 -15.24 -9.71 -106.94
N SER A 3 -14.32 -9.00 -106.26
CA SER A 3 -12.87 -9.17 -106.06
C SER A 3 -12.39 -8.33 -104.85
N PRO A 4 -11.23 -8.64 -104.25
CA PRO A 4 -10.58 -7.80 -103.22
C PRO A 4 -9.54 -6.85 -103.84
N THR A 5 -9.27 -5.71 -103.21
CA THR A 5 -8.07 -4.91 -103.49
C THR A 5 -7.33 -4.60 -102.20
N ASN A 6 -6.18 -5.25 -102.09
CA ASN A 6 -5.15 -5.08 -101.09
C ASN A 6 -4.16 -4.01 -101.60
N THR A 7 -3.79 -3.04 -100.78
CA THR A 7 -2.57 -2.24 -100.99
C THR A 7 -1.85 -2.08 -99.66
N ASP A 8 -0.90 -2.97 -99.44
CA ASP A 8 0.18 -2.85 -98.46
C ASP A 8 1.15 -1.74 -98.89
N SER A 9 1.49 -0.84 -97.96
CA SER A 9 2.69 0.00 -98.05
C SER A 9 3.51 -0.13 -96.76
N PHE A 10 4.47 -1.06 -96.80
CA PHE A 10 5.79 -1.06 -96.18
C PHE A 10 6.19 0.13 -95.27
N LYS A 11 6.56 -0.17 -94.01
CA LYS A 11 7.96 -0.19 -93.47
C LYS A 11 8.14 0.42 -92.05
N HIS A 12 8.88 -0.38 -91.26
CA HIS A 12 9.87 -0.03 -90.23
C HIS A 12 9.45 0.13 -88.77
N GLY A 13 10.14 -0.64 -87.91
CA GLY A 13 10.39 -0.27 -86.52
C GLY A 13 10.11 -1.36 -85.51
N ARG A 14 11.08 -2.25 -85.25
CA ARG A 14 11.12 -2.99 -83.98
C ARG A 14 11.23 -1.96 -82.85
N SER A 15 10.36 -2.02 -81.85
CA SER A 15 10.55 -1.29 -80.60
C SER A 15 10.36 -2.23 -79.42
N PHE A 16 11.47 -2.45 -78.71
CA PHE A 16 11.57 -3.09 -77.40
C PHE A 16 10.56 -2.43 -76.44
N LYS A 17 9.52 -3.17 -76.01
CA LYS A 17 8.73 -2.78 -74.83
C LYS A 17 9.39 -3.32 -73.58
N GLU A 18 10.47 -2.67 -73.18
CA GLU A 18 10.90 -2.67 -71.78
C GLU A 18 9.79 -1.94 -71.01
N SER A 19 9.03 -2.65 -70.18
CA SER A 19 7.98 -2.07 -69.34
C SER A 19 8.63 -1.18 -68.28
N ARG A 20 8.95 0.07 -68.65
CA ARG A 20 9.27 1.13 -67.70
C ARG A 20 8.02 1.37 -66.85
N LYS A 21 7.97 0.75 -65.66
CA LYS A 21 7.07 1.22 -64.60
C LYS A 21 7.44 2.67 -64.35
N GLN A 22 6.59 3.59 -64.82
CA GLN A 22 6.75 5.02 -64.61
C GLN A 22 6.76 5.24 -63.10
N ARG A 23 7.85 5.80 -62.55
CA ARG A 23 7.87 6.19 -61.13
C ARG A 23 6.79 7.25 -60.95
N ILE A 24 5.74 6.92 -60.21
CA ILE A 24 4.70 7.87 -59.85
C ILE A 24 5.24 8.66 -58.67
N PHE A 25 5.27 9.99 -58.82
CA PHE A 25 5.72 10.91 -57.79
C PHE A 25 4.49 11.43 -57.04
N LEU A 26 4.64 11.73 -55.75
CA LEU A 26 3.57 12.28 -54.88
C LEU A 26 2.44 11.29 -54.52
N GLU A 27 2.72 9.98 -54.44
CA GLU A 27 1.78 8.95 -53.94
C GLU A 27 2.07 8.43 -52.52
N GLU A 28 3.14 8.91 -51.88
CA GLU A 28 3.42 8.56 -50.47
C GLU A 28 2.31 9.08 -49.55
N GLU A 29 2.08 8.44 -48.39
CA GLU A 29 1.00 8.78 -47.45
C GLU A 29 0.87 10.28 -47.14
N ARG A 30 2.00 11.01 -47.06
CA ARG A 30 2.06 12.46 -46.84
C ARG A 30 1.43 13.32 -47.94
N HIS A 31 1.15 12.75 -49.11
CA HIS A 31 0.57 13.43 -50.28
C HIS A 31 -0.90 13.08 -50.50
N ASN A 32 -1.46 12.17 -49.71
CA ASN A 32 -2.87 11.87 -49.75
C ASN A 32 -3.63 13.05 -49.12
N LYS A 33 -4.48 13.73 -49.89
CA LYS A 33 -5.16 14.98 -49.48
C LYS A 33 -6.28 14.75 -48.46
N ASP A 34 -6.60 13.51 -48.16
CA ASP A 34 -7.57 13.07 -47.16
C ASP A 34 -6.87 12.59 -45.87
N ILE A 35 -5.74 13.20 -45.49
CA ILE A 35 -5.39 13.25 -44.06
C ILE A 35 -6.41 14.21 -43.47
N ASP A 36 -7.54 13.63 -43.06
CA ASP A 36 -8.61 14.30 -42.37
C ASP A 36 -8.01 15.07 -41.20
N LYS A 37 -7.78 16.37 -41.37
CA LYS A 37 -7.28 17.26 -40.31
C LYS A 37 -8.26 17.34 -39.16
N ASP A 38 -9.51 16.92 -39.42
CA ASP A 38 -10.63 16.89 -38.48
C ASP A 38 -10.95 15.47 -37.99
N ALA A 39 -10.29 14.44 -38.51
CA ALA A 39 -9.87 13.30 -37.69
C ALA A 39 -8.70 13.78 -36.83
N GLU A 40 -8.96 14.84 -36.06
CA GLU A 40 -8.36 14.98 -34.76
C GLU A 40 -8.43 13.58 -34.18
N ASP A 41 -7.25 12.95 -34.07
CA ASP A 41 -6.95 12.16 -32.91
C ASP A 41 -7.71 12.87 -31.80
N LYS A 42 -8.85 12.29 -31.38
CA LYS A 42 -9.28 12.43 -30.01
C LYS A 42 -8.13 11.79 -29.28
N GLU A 43 -7.02 12.53 -29.17
CA GLU A 43 -5.91 12.27 -28.30
C GLU A 43 -6.67 12.02 -27.04
N LEU A 44 -6.72 10.73 -26.65
CA LEU A 44 -7.20 10.36 -25.35
C LEU A 44 -6.37 11.27 -24.46
N VAL A 45 -6.98 12.35 -23.96
CA VAL A 45 -6.28 13.32 -23.13
C VAL A 45 -6.00 12.54 -21.87
N VAL A 46 -4.83 11.89 -21.90
CA VAL A 46 -4.35 11.04 -20.86
C VAL A 46 -3.99 12.01 -19.76
N ASP A 47 -4.87 12.12 -18.78
CA ASP A 47 -4.72 13.00 -17.64
C ASP A 47 -3.59 12.47 -16.75
N TRP A 48 -2.35 12.82 -17.10
CA TRP A 48 -1.13 12.41 -16.39
C TRP A 48 -0.85 13.30 -15.18
N ARG A 49 -1.58 14.42 -15.03
CA ARG A 49 -1.34 15.38 -13.95
C ARG A 49 -1.99 14.89 -12.67
N MET A 50 -1.17 14.77 -11.63
CA MET A 50 -1.71 14.55 -10.29
C MET A 50 -2.42 15.81 -9.79
N LYS A 51 -3.76 15.76 -9.78
CA LYS A 51 -4.61 16.89 -9.38
C LYS A 51 -4.47 17.28 -7.91
N GLN A 52 -4.14 16.34 -7.03
CA GLN A 52 -4.06 16.60 -5.59
C GLN A 52 -2.93 15.79 -4.94
N ARG A 53 -1.87 16.47 -4.49
CA ARG A 53 -0.84 15.86 -3.65
C ARG A 53 -1.30 15.87 -2.21
N LEU A 54 -1.41 14.69 -1.60
CA LEU A 54 -1.74 14.55 -0.19
C LEU A 54 -0.48 14.28 0.62
N LYS A 55 -0.56 14.61 1.90
CA LYS A 55 0.50 14.36 2.85
C LYS A 55 -0.08 13.77 4.11
N THR A 56 0.53 12.70 4.59
CA THR A 56 0.30 12.21 5.94
C THR A 56 1.12 13.03 6.92
N ALA A 57 0.44 13.79 7.78
CA ALA A 57 1.07 14.76 8.67
C ALA A 57 1.05 14.34 10.14
N GLN A 58 0.13 13.45 10.50
CA GLN A 58 -0.07 12.98 11.87
C GLN A 58 -0.12 11.46 11.88
N VAL A 59 0.47 10.84 12.89
CA VAL A 59 0.52 9.39 13.04
C VAL A 59 0.17 9.02 14.49
N ALA A 60 -0.87 8.21 14.67
CA ALA A 60 -1.22 7.56 15.92
C ALA A 60 -0.68 6.13 15.92
N LEU A 61 0.11 5.78 16.94
CA LEU A 61 0.62 4.43 17.17
C LEU A 61 -0.06 3.87 18.42
N VAL A 62 -1.11 3.08 18.22
CA VAL A 62 -1.90 2.45 19.26
C VAL A 62 -1.41 1.01 19.43
N MET A 63 -0.78 0.73 20.56
CA MET A 63 -0.22 -0.58 20.87
C MET A 63 -1.00 -1.18 22.03
N CYS A 64 -1.68 -2.30 21.81
CA CYS A 64 -2.38 -3.05 22.84
C CYS A 64 -1.71 -4.42 23.01
N LEU A 65 -0.65 -4.49 23.81
CA LEU A 65 0.23 -5.64 23.93
C LEU A 65 0.11 -6.38 25.26
N ASN A 66 -0.19 -5.70 26.37
CA ASN A 66 -0.27 -6.26 27.73
C ASN A 66 0.78 -7.36 27.99
N ILE A 67 2.06 -6.99 27.81
CA ILE A 67 3.17 -7.94 27.73
C ILE A 67 3.17 -8.89 28.93
N GLY A 68 3.21 -10.20 28.66
CA GLY A 68 3.21 -11.25 29.69
C GLY A 68 1.84 -11.79 30.06
N VAL A 69 0.75 -11.22 29.54
CA VAL A 69 -0.62 -11.71 29.74
C VAL A 69 -1.26 -11.96 28.38
N ASP A 70 -1.48 -13.24 28.06
CA ASP A 70 -2.12 -13.63 26.80
C ASP A 70 -3.65 -13.43 26.86
N PRO A 71 -4.27 -12.94 25.78
CA PRO A 71 -5.73 -12.82 25.72
C PRO A 71 -6.39 -14.21 25.70
N PRO A 72 -7.63 -14.32 26.23
CA PRO A 72 -8.28 -15.62 26.47
C PRO A 72 -8.59 -16.43 25.22
N ASP A 73 -8.60 -15.80 24.05
CA ASP A 73 -8.97 -16.40 22.77
C ASP A 73 -7.78 -16.77 21.87
N VAL A 74 -6.55 -16.57 22.37
CA VAL A 74 -5.31 -16.92 21.67
C VAL A 74 -4.52 -17.92 22.51
N ILE A 75 -4.36 -19.13 21.98
CA ILE A 75 -3.52 -20.17 22.59
C ILE A 75 -2.15 -20.09 21.93
N LYS A 76 -1.11 -19.71 22.68
CA LYS A 76 0.27 -19.70 22.20
C LYS A 76 0.91 -21.08 22.42
N VAL A 77 1.49 -21.64 21.37
CA VAL A 77 2.27 -22.88 21.44
C VAL A 77 3.74 -22.52 21.56
N LEU A 78 4.45 -23.04 22.57
CA LEU A 78 5.88 -22.79 22.73
C LEU A 78 6.71 -23.78 21.90
N PRO A 79 7.74 -23.33 21.14
CA PRO A 79 8.15 -21.94 20.92
C PRO A 79 7.22 -21.17 19.94
N CYS A 80 6.91 -19.91 20.25
CA CYS A 80 6.10 -19.03 19.40
C CYS A 80 6.86 -17.78 18.92
N ALA A 81 6.32 -17.13 17.89
CA ALA A 81 6.66 -15.76 17.53
C ALA A 81 6.41 -14.83 18.73
N LYS A 82 7.44 -14.06 19.12
CA LYS A 82 7.38 -13.18 20.30
C LYS A 82 7.99 -11.80 20.10
N LEU A 83 8.81 -11.63 19.06
CA LEU A 83 9.45 -10.33 18.82
C LEU A 83 8.39 -9.34 18.37
N GLU A 84 8.39 -8.16 18.99
CA GLU A 84 7.54 -7.02 18.63
C GLU A 84 8.47 -5.87 18.24
N CYS A 85 8.30 -5.35 17.03
CA CYS A 85 9.17 -4.33 16.45
C CYS A 85 10.67 -4.72 16.52
N TRP A 86 10.94 -6.02 16.44
CA TRP A 86 12.26 -6.64 16.57
C TRP A 86 12.91 -6.61 17.96
N ILE A 87 12.11 -6.39 19.00
CA ILE A 87 12.54 -6.43 20.39
C ILE A 87 11.90 -7.65 21.04
N ASP A 88 12.67 -8.39 21.82
CA ASP A 88 12.13 -9.45 22.67
C ASP A 88 11.51 -8.82 23.93
N PRO A 89 10.17 -8.83 24.08
CA PRO A 89 9.50 -8.14 25.18
C PRO A 89 9.85 -8.72 26.55
N PHE A 90 10.38 -9.94 26.62
CA PHE A 90 10.72 -10.62 27.87
C PHE A 90 12.16 -10.37 28.34
N THR A 91 12.96 -9.63 27.57
CA THR A 91 14.34 -9.26 27.95
C THR A 91 14.41 -8.03 28.85
N LEU A 92 13.31 -7.28 28.95
CA LEU A 92 13.19 -6.05 29.73
C LEU A 92 11.99 -6.15 30.68
N PRO A 93 11.94 -5.34 31.75
CA PRO A 93 10.72 -5.18 32.55
C PRO A 93 9.54 -4.74 31.68
N GLN A 94 8.35 -5.26 31.96
CA GLN A 94 7.13 -5.11 31.12
C GLN A 94 6.91 -3.68 30.60
N GLN A 95 6.91 -2.69 31.50
CA GLN A 95 6.69 -1.29 31.14
C GLN A 95 7.80 -0.74 30.23
N LYS A 96 9.06 -1.04 30.55
CA LYS A 96 10.21 -0.60 29.75
C LYS A 96 10.24 -1.29 28.38
N ALA A 97 9.84 -2.55 28.31
CA ALA A 97 9.68 -3.29 27.06
C ALA A 97 8.66 -2.58 26.15
N LEU A 98 7.48 -2.27 26.70
CA LEU A 98 6.40 -1.58 25.98
C LEU A 98 6.83 -0.20 25.45
N GLU A 99 7.49 0.60 26.29
CA GLU A 99 8.03 1.91 25.90
C GLU A 99 9.10 1.79 24.79
N THR A 100 9.98 0.79 24.90
CA THR A 100 11.04 0.54 23.90
C THR A 100 10.45 0.08 22.57
N ILE A 101 9.46 -0.82 22.59
CA ILE A 101 8.72 -1.27 21.39
C ILE A 101 8.02 -0.08 20.73
N GLY A 102 7.31 0.73 21.49
CA GLY A 102 6.64 1.93 20.99
C GLY A 102 7.62 2.92 20.34
N ALA A 103 8.75 3.19 21.01
CA ALA A 103 9.82 4.04 20.50
C ALA A 103 10.42 3.49 19.19
N GLN A 104 10.65 2.19 19.14
CA GLN A 104 11.18 1.52 17.96
C GLN A 104 10.21 1.60 16.78
N LEU A 105 8.91 1.33 16.98
CA LEU A 105 7.89 1.47 15.94
C LEU A 105 7.84 2.89 15.39
N LYS A 106 7.90 3.89 16.27
CA LYS A 106 7.98 5.30 15.87
C LYS A 106 9.19 5.55 14.97
N THR A 107 10.37 5.12 15.38
CA THR A 107 11.59 5.27 14.57
C THR A 107 11.49 4.56 13.22
N GLN A 108 10.86 3.38 13.17
CA GLN A 108 10.66 2.67 11.90
C GLN A 108 9.76 3.48 10.95
N TYR A 109 8.68 4.10 11.44
CA TYR A 109 7.84 4.96 10.62
C TYR A 109 8.50 6.31 10.27
N GLU A 110 9.29 6.90 11.17
CA GLU A 110 10.00 8.17 10.94
C GLU A 110 10.98 8.07 9.76
N ARG A 111 11.53 6.89 9.50
CA ARG A 111 12.33 6.63 8.29
C ARG A 111 11.56 6.91 7.00
N TRP A 112 10.24 6.66 6.99
CA TRP A 112 9.38 6.83 5.81
C TRP A 112 8.76 8.23 5.73
N GLN A 113 8.41 8.83 6.88
CA GLN A 113 7.84 10.18 6.95
C GLN A 113 8.42 10.98 8.13
N PRO A 114 9.66 11.49 8.01
CA PRO A 114 10.34 12.14 9.14
C PRO A 114 9.72 13.47 9.59
N ARG A 115 8.87 14.08 8.74
CA ARG A 115 8.23 15.37 9.02
C ARG A 115 6.82 15.25 9.61
N ALA A 116 6.31 14.03 9.81
CA ALA A 116 5.03 13.84 10.50
C ALA A 116 5.22 13.96 12.01
N ARG A 117 4.14 14.28 12.71
CA ARG A 117 4.10 14.22 14.17
C ARG A 117 3.57 12.85 14.60
N TYR A 118 4.29 12.22 15.51
CA TYR A 118 4.01 10.88 16.01
C TYR A 118 3.49 10.95 17.45
N LYS A 119 2.39 10.27 17.71
CA LYS A 119 1.83 10.11 19.06
C LYS A 119 1.63 8.62 19.37
N GLN A 120 2.29 8.18 20.44
CA GLN A 120 2.19 6.81 20.94
C GLN A 120 1.08 6.72 21.99
N CYS A 121 0.32 5.63 21.94
CA CYS A 121 -0.68 5.23 22.91
C CYS A 121 -0.38 3.78 23.27
N LEU A 122 0.27 3.57 24.41
CA LEU A 122 0.74 2.28 24.88
C LEU A 122 -0.24 1.73 25.91
N ASP A 123 -0.80 0.55 25.65
CA ASP A 123 -1.90 -0.08 26.38
C ASP A 123 -2.99 0.92 26.81
N PRO A 124 -3.62 1.64 25.86
CA PRO A 124 -4.48 2.78 26.18
C PRO A 124 -5.89 2.38 26.63
N THR A 125 -6.58 3.35 27.21
CA THR A 125 -8.03 3.30 27.38
C THR A 125 -8.79 3.88 26.18
N VAL A 126 -10.10 3.63 26.11
CA VAL A 126 -10.98 4.24 25.08
C VAL A 126 -10.86 5.77 25.07
N ASP A 127 -10.80 6.38 26.25
CA ASP A 127 -10.66 7.83 26.38
C ASP A 127 -9.33 8.35 25.84
N ASP A 128 -8.24 7.59 26.03
CA ASP A 128 -6.92 7.96 25.52
C ASP A 128 -6.88 7.88 23.99
N VAL A 129 -7.49 6.84 23.41
CA VAL A 129 -7.66 6.70 21.95
C VAL A 129 -8.51 7.84 21.39
N LYS A 130 -9.66 8.13 22.02
CA LYS A 130 -10.55 9.23 21.63
C LYS A 130 -9.85 10.58 21.66
N LYS A 131 -9.20 10.93 22.77
CA LYS A 131 -8.46 12.19 22.92
C LYS A 131 -7.34 12.29 21.89
N THR A 132 -6.65 11.19 21.60
CA THR A 132 -5.58 11.15 20.60
C THR A 132 -6.11 11.35 19.19
N CYS A 133 -7.09 10.57 18.75
CA CYS A 133 -7.65 10.67 17.40
C CYS A 133 -8.23 12.07 17.13
N THR A 134 -9.04 12.58 18.04
CA THR A 134 -9.65 13.92 17.91
C THR A 134 -8.62 15.06 17.93
N SER A 135 -7.58 14.95 18.75
CA SER A 135 -6.47 15.92 18.80
C SER A 135 -5.66 15.92 17.50
N LEU A 136 -5.33 14.74 16.97
CA LEU A 136 -4.59 14.61 15.71
C LEU A 136 -5.42 15.11 14.53
N ARG A 137 -6.73 14.81 14.46
CA ARG A 137 -7.61 15.35 13.41
C ARG A 137 -7.72 16.85 13.46
N ARG A 138 -7.92 17.45 14.63
CA ARG A 138 -7.92 18.91 14.78
C ARG A 138 -6.62 19.54 14.27
N SER A 139 -5.49 18.87 14.49
CA SER A 139 -4.16 19.34 14.09
C SER A 139 -3.88 19.15 12.58
N ALA A 140 -4.31 18.03 12.00
CA ALA A 140 -4.11 17.69 10.59
C ALA A 140 -4.99 18.51 9.64
N LYS A 141 -6.13 19.04 10.10
CA LYS A 141 -7.13 19.72 9.26
C LYS A 141 -7.53 18.81 8.08
N LYS A 142 -7.09 19.15 6.86
CA LYS A 142 -7.36 18.44 5.61
C LYS A 142 -6.25 17.44 5.21
N GLU A 143 -5.16 17.37 5.96
CA GLU A 143 -4.08 16.42 5.72
C GLU A 143 -4.49 15.01 6.19
N ARG A 144 -3.76 13.99 5.69
CA ARG A 144 -4.01 12.59 6.03
C ARG A 144 -3.45 12.28 7.42
N ILE A 145 -4.13 11.41 8.14
CA ILE A 145 -3.69 10.86 9.42
C ILE A 145 -3.52 9.35 9.27
N LEU A 146 -2.43 8.81 9.81
CA LEU A 146 -2.25 7.38 9.94
C LEU A 146 -2.67 6.92 11.33
N PHE A 147 -3.48 5.88 11.40
CA PHE A 147 -3.81 5.16 12.62
C PHE A 147 -3.26 3.75 12.52
N HIS A 148 -2.23 3.46 13.31
CA HIS A 148 -1.68 2.12 13.45
C HIS A 148 -2.23 1.49 14.73
N TYR A 149 -2.80 0.29 14.62
CA TYR A 149 -3.29 -0.49 15.73
C TYR A 149 -2.65 -1.87 15.72
N ASN A 150 -1.91 -2.18 16.79
CA ASN A 150 -1.42 -3.53 17.09
C ASN A 150 -2.25 -4.09 18.25
N GLY A 151 -2.95 -5.20 18.00
CA GLY A 151 -3.90 -5.82 18.92
C GLY A 151 -3.49 -7.19 19.45
N HIS A 152 -2.20 -7.46 19.63
CA HIS A 152 -1.71 -8.81 20.01
C HIS A 152 -1.97 -9.21 21.47
N GLY A 153 -2.12 -8.24 22.37
CA GLY A 153 -2.37 -8.46 23.79
C GLY A 153 -3.84 -8.45 24.19
N VAL A 154 -4.75 -8.38 23.22
CA VAL A 154 -6.19 -8.24 23.41
C VAL A 154 -6.95 -9.26 22.57
N PRO A 155 -8.24 -9.53 22.87
CA PRO A 155 -9.04 -10.44 22.07
C PRO A 155 -9.17 -10.02 20.60
N ARG A 156 -9.57 -10.98 19.78
CA ARG A 156 -9.85 -10.75 18.35
C ARG A 156 -10.99 -9.74 18.14
N PRO A 157 -10.94 -8.95 17.05
CA PRO A 157 -12.05 -8.09 16.66
C PRO A 157 -13.34 -8.88 16.49
N THR A 158 -14.48 -8.25 16.81
CA THR A 158 -15.79 -8.90 16.77
C THR A 158 -16.50 -8.66 15.44
N THR A 159 -17.51 -9.49 15.12
CA THR A 159 -18.40 -9.28 13.97
C THR A 159 -19.27 -8.03 14.11
N ASN A 160 -19.42 -7.51 15.33
CA ASN A 160 -20.18 -6.29 15.63
C ASN A 160 -19.40 -5.01 15.27
N GLY A 161 -18.14 -5.14 14.82
CA GLY A 161 -17.29 -4.01 14.47
C GLY A 161 -16.67 -3.36 15.70
N GLU A 162 -16.14 -4.18 16.60
CA GLU A 162 -15.39 -3.73 17.78
C GLU A 162 -13.94 -4.20 17.69
N ILE A 163 -13.03 -3.33 18.13
CA ILE A 163 -11.66 -3.69 18.50
C ILE A 163 -11.48 -3.50 20.00
N TRP A 164 -10.42 -4.06 20.58
CA TRP A 164 -10.26 -4.10 22.02
C TRP A 164 -9.13 -3.19 22.51
N VAL A 165 -9.37 -2.55 23.65
CA VAL A 165 -8.41 -1.75 24.41
C VAL A 165 -8.54 -2.11 25.90
N PHE A 166 -7.86 -1.39 26.79
CA PHE A 166 -7.87 -1.70 28.22
C PHE A 166 -8.71 -0.73 29.04
N ASN A 167 -9.05 -1.13 30.25
CA ASN A 167 -9.39 -0.18 31.32
C ASN A 167 -8.11 0.31 32.03
N LYS A 168 -8.22 1.34 32.86
CA LYS A 168 -7.08 1.96 33.56
C LYS A 168 -6.29 0.99 34.44
N ASN A 169 -6.95 -0.05 34.94
CA ASN A 169 -6.39 -0.98 35.91
C ASN A 169 -5.95 -2.30 35.26
N PHE A 170 -6.03 -2.43 33.93
CA PHE A 170 -5.70 -3.63 33.17
C PHE A 170 -6.41 -4.92 33.67
N THR A 171 -7.62 -4.77 34.21
CA THR A 171 -8.43 -5.91 34.70
C THR A 171 -9.43 -6.41 33.67
N GLN A 172 -9.77 -5.58 32.68
CA GLN A 172 -10.79 -5.90 31.67
C GLN A 172 -10.37 -5.36 30.31
N TYR A 173 -10.70 -6.13 29.27
CA TYR A 173 -10.71 -5.66 27.90
C TYR A 173 -11.99 -4.88 27.65
N ILE A 174 -11.84 -3.67 27.11
CA ILE A 174 -12.94 -2.75 26.83
C ILE A 174 -13.15 -2.68 25.31
N PRO A 175 -14.37 -2.92 24.81
CA PRO A 175 -14.65 -2.82 23.39
C PRO A 175 -14.65 -1.35 22.96
N LEU A 176 -14.04 -1.09 21.81
CA LEU A 176 -14.00 0.18 21.12
C LEU A 176 -14.68 0.02 19.76
N LEU A 177 -15.77 0.74 19.57
CA LEU A 177 -16.56 0.68 18.33
C LEU A 177 -15.77 1.29 17.17
N LEU A 178 -15.70 0.56 16.06
CA LEU A 178 -15.07 1.05 14.82
C LEU A 178 -15.80 2.27 14.25
N TRP A 179 -17.11 2.39 14.52
CA TRP A 179 -17.89 3.57 14.18
C TRP A 179 -17.34 4.83 14.86
N ASP A 180 -17.05 4.74 16.16
CA ASP A 180 -16.51 5.86 16.92
C ASP A 180 -15.11 6.23 16.43
N LEU A 181 -14.26 5.23 16.19
CA LEU A 181 -12.94 5.44 15.60
C LEU A 181 -13.02 6.16 14.25
N TYR A 182 -13.94 5.73 13.38
CA TYR A 182 -14.19 6.37 12.08
C TYR A 182 -14.57 7.86 12.26
N VAL A 183 -15.48 8.15 13.19
CA VAL A 183 -15.93 9.53 13.47
C VAL A 183 -14.81 10.39 14.04
N TRP A 184 -14.00 9.88 14.97
CA TRP A 184 -12.92 10.67 15.59
C TRP A 184 -11.78 10.95 14.62
N MET A 185 -11.48 10.00 13.75
CA MET A 185 -10.40 10.11 12.78
C MET A 185 -10.78 10.91 11.56
N ASP A 186 -12.04 10.85 11.10
CA ASP A 186 -12.57 11.51 9.89
C ASP A 186 -11.71 11.27 8.63
N SER A 187 -12.13 11.79 7.47
CA SER A 187 -11.39 11.67 6.21
C SER A 187 -10.52 12.92 5.94
N PRO A 188 -9.37 12.80 5.27
CA PRO A 188 -8.73 11.58 4.78
C PRO A 188 -7.90 10.86 5.86
N SER A 189 -7.99 9.54 5.94
CA SER A 189 -7.25 8.71 6.91
C SER A 189 -6.69 7.43 6.28
N ILE A 190 -5.64 6.88 6.88
CA ILE A 190 -5.12 5.55 6.57
C ILE A 190 -5.02 4.75 7.86
N TYR A 191 -5.43 3.48 7.81
CA TYR A 191 -5.49 2.59 8.95
C TYR A 191 -4.61 1.37 8.68
N VAL A 192 -3.84 0.96 9.68
CA VAL A 192 -3.03 -0.27 9.68
C VAL A 192 -3.48 -1.09 10.89
N PHE A 193 -4.01 -2.29 10.64
CA PHE A 193 -4.47 -3.21 11.68
C PHE A 193 -3.60 -4.47 11.66
N ASP A 194 -2.74 -4.58 12.67
CA ASP A 194 -1.94 -5.77 12.95
C ASP A 194 -2.56 -6.54 14.12
N CYS A 195 -3.42 -7.49 13.76
CA CYS A 195 -4.09 -8.37 14.72
C CYS A 195 -4.66 -9.61 14.01
N ASN A 196 -5.00 -10.61 14.80
CA ASN A 196 -5.77 -11.77 14.36
C ASN A 196 -7.14 -11.34 13.81
N ASN A 197 -7.63 -12.00 12.77
CA ASN A 197 -8.93 -11.75 12.15
C ASN A 197 -9.15 -10.30 11.69
N ALA A 198 -8.09 -9.57 11.34
CA ALA A 198 -8.15 -8.16 10.94
C ALA A 198 -9.10 -7.90 9.75
N GLY A 199 -9.38 -8.89 8.91
CA GLY A 199 -10.37 -8.79 7.84
C GLY A 199 -11.80 -8.52 8.31
N LEU A 200 -12.14 -8.84 9.58
CA LEU A 200 -13.42 -8.43 10.18
C LEU A 200 -13.53 -6.90 10.28
N ILE A 201 -12.43 -6.24 10.67
CA ILE A 201 -12.36 -4.78 10.77
C ILE A 201 -12.64 -4.15 9.40
N VAL A 202 -12.03 -4.67 8.34
CA VAL A 202 -12.23 -4.18 6.97
C VAL A 202 -13.69 -4.33 6.52
N LYS A 203 -14.32 -5.48 6.83
CA LYS A 203 -15.75 -5.72 6.53
C LYS A 203 -16.63 -4.71 7.25
N SER A 204 -16.41 -4.48 8.55
CA SER A 204 -17.17 -3.51 9.34
C SER A 204 -16.97 -2.08 8.84
N PHE A 205 -15.73 -1.63 8.58
CA PHE A 205 -15.48 -0.31 8.01
C PHE A 205 -16.18 -0.10 6.65
N THR A 206 -16.20 -1.15 5.81
CA THR A 206 -16.91 -1.08 4.52
C THR A 206 -18.41 -0.84 4.73
N GLN A 207 -19.02 -1.45 5.74
CA GLN A 207 -20.43 -1.22 6.09
C GLN A 207 -20.64 0.20 6.64
N ILE A 208 -19.77 0.66 7.53
CA ILE A 208 -19.78 2.01 8.12
C ILE A 208 -19.74 3.08 7.03
N ILE A 209 -18.81 2.96 6.08
CA ILE A 209 -18.66 3.91 4.96
C ILE A 209 -19.92 3.91 4.10
N LYS A 210 -20.45 2.73 3.73
CA LYS A 210 -21.70 2.63 2.96
C LYS A 210 -22.90 3.26 3.67
N GLN A 211 -23.00 3.09 4.98
CA GLN A 211 -24.07 3.70 5.77
C GLN A 211 -23.93 5.22 5.80
N LYS A 212 -22.73 5.72 6.06
CA LYS A 212 -22.46 7.17 6.06
C LYS A 212 -22.70 7.82 4.71
N ASP A 213 -22.32 7.15 3.62
CA ASP A 213 -22.57 7.67 2.28
C ASP A 213 -24.07 7.73 1.96
N LYS A 214 -24.88 6.78 2.47
CA LYS A 214 -26.35 6.84 2.36
C LYS A 214 -26.96 7.97 3.18
N GLU A 215 -26.49 8.19 4.41
CA GLU A 215 -26.94 9.28 5.28
C GLU A 215 -26.63 10.65 4.66
N ASP A 216 -25.39 10.83 4.19
CA ASP A 216 -24.97 12.06 3.50
C ASP A 216 -25.71 12.25 2.17
N SER A 217 -26.07 11.14 1.52
CA SER A 217 -26.83 11.14 0.27
C SER A 217 -28.23 11.76 0.45
N LYS A 218 -28.89 11.44 1.57
CA LYS A 218 -30.22 11.94 1.93
C LYS A 218 -30.18 13.38 2.42
N ASN A 219 -29.19 13.73 3.23
CA ASN A 219 -29.14 15.05 3.88
C ASN A 219 -28.70 16.18 2.95
N ASN A 220 -27.93 15.90 1.89
CA ASN A 220 -27.42 16.98 1.02
C ASN A 220 -27.21 16.55 -0.46
N PRO A 221 -28.30 16.35 -1.25
CA PRO A 221 -28.29 15.78 -2.62
C PRO A 221 -27.28 16.40 -3.60
N ASN A 222 -27.00 17.71 -3.45
CA ASN A 222 -26.20 18.48 -4.40
C ASN A 222 -24.72 18.66 -4.00
N ASN A 223 -24.25 18.00 -2.93
CA ASN A 223 -22.88 18.18 -2.47
C ASN A 223 -21.87 17.42 -3.36
N THR A 224 -21.18 18.13 -4.25
CA THR A 224 -20.12 17.58 -5.11
C THR A 224 -18.86 17.14 -4.34
N TYR A 225 -18.72 17.52 -3.06
CA TYR A 225 -17.65 17.01 -2.16
C TYR A 225 -17.78 15.52 -1.81
N ARG A 226 -18.87 14.85 -2.22
CA ARG A 226 -19.11 13.41 -2.01
C ARG A 226 -18.00 12.48 -2.52
N LYS A 227 -17.15 12.92 -3.45
CA LYS A 227 -16.19 12.06 -4.15
C LYS A 227 -14.86 11.77 -3.41
N HIS A 228 -14.62 12.33 -2.22
CA HIS A 228 -13.27 12.33 -1.63
C HIS A 228 -13.18 11.86 -0.17
N LYS A 229 -14.01 10.91 0.28
CA LYS A 229 -13.72 10.17 1.52
C LYS A 229 -12.61 9.15 1.25
N GLU A 230 -11.37 9.63 1.33
CA GLU A 230 -10.19 8.82 1.04
C GLU A 230 -9.69 8.06 2.27
N ASN A 231 -10.47 7.07 2.70
CA ASN A 231 -10.03 6.14 3.73
C ASN A 231 -9.33 4.95 3.08
N ILE A 232 -8.13 4.64 3.58
CA ILE A 232 -7.33 3.52 3.14
C ILE A 232 -7.15 2.57 4.32
N LEU A 233 -7.40 1.28 4.12
CA LEU A 233 -7.28 0.27 5.17
C LEU A 233 -6.29 -0.80 4.74
N LEU A 234 -5.35 -1.10 5.63
CA LEU A 234 -4.40 -2.20 5.54
C LEU A 234 -4.65 -3.11 6.73
N ALA A 235 -4.89 -4.39 6.47
CA ALA A 235 -5.20 -5.39 7.49
C ALA A 235 -4.29 -6.61 7.30
N ALA A 236 -3.79 -7.16 8.41
CA ALA A 236 -2.78 -8.20 8.40
C ALA A 236 -3.25 -9.54 7.81
N CYS A 237 -4.52 -9.91 7.99
CA CYS A 237 -5.05 -11.20 7.58
C CYS A 237 -6.55 -11.13 7.25
N SER A 238 -7.10 -12.19 6.67
CA SER A 238 -8.53 -12.33 6.37
C SER A 238 -9.38 -12.47 7.64
N ALA A 239 -10.71 -12.37 7.49
CA ALA A 239 -11.65 -12.38 8.61
C ALA A 239 -11.67 -13.70 9.41
N ASN A 240 -11.18 -14.78 8.83
CA ASN A 240 -11.15 -16.14 9.36
C ASN A 240 -9.71 -16.66 9.54
N GLU A 241 -8.71 -15.80 9.42
CA GLU A 241 -7.30 -16.15 9.56
C GLU A 241 -6.74 -15.61 10.88
N SER A 242 -5.70 -16.27 11.35
CA SER A 242 -4.91 -15.84 12.50
C SER A 242 -3.46 -15.64 12.05
N LEU A 243 -2.75 -14.77 12.75
CA LEU A 243 -1.37 -14.44 12.47
C LEU A 243 -0.46 -15.67 12.69
N PRO A 244 0.63 -15.78 11.93
CA PRO A 244 1.55 -16.90 12.05
C PRO A 244 2.27 -16.89 13.40
N LEU A 245 2.35 -18.05 14.04
CA LEU A 245 3.03 -18.23 15.34
C LEU A 245 4.46 -18.78 15.21
N ASN A 246 5.03 -18.83 14.01
CA ASN A 246 6.34 -19.40 13.77
C ASN A 246 7.43 -18.59 14.52
N PRO A 247 8.19 -19.18 15.45
CA PRO A 247 9.18 -18.47 16.27
C PRO A 247 10.33 -17.85 15.47
N LYS A 248 10.49 -18.27 14.22
CA LYS A 248 11.47 -17.72 13.28
C LYS A 248 11.12 -16.34 12.75
N PHE A 249 9.92 -15.83 13.01
CA PHE A 249 9.43 -14.52 12.57
C PHE A 249 8.93 -13.72 13.77
N PRO A 250 8.88 -12.38 13.66
CA PRO A 250 8.27 -11.54 14.68
C PRO A 250 6.76 -11.80 14.79
N ALA A 251 6.20 -11.52 15.97
CA ALA A 251 4.76 -11.56 16.19
C ALA A 251 4.04 -10.48 15.36
N ASP A 252 4.65 -9.30 15.23
CA ASP A 252 4.23 -8.20 14.35
C ASP A 252 4.75 -8.33 12.93
N LEU A 253 4.62 -9.51 12.33
CA LEU A 253 5.11 -9.77 10.97
C LEU A 253 4.53 -8.81 9.94
N PHE A 254 3.24 -8.47 10.04
CA PHE A 254 2.61 -7.54 9.11
C PHE A 254 3.19 -6.13 9.24
N THR A 255 3.31 -5.63 10.47
CA THR A 255 4.00 -4.36 10.75
C THR A 255 5.44 -4.39 10.27
N ALA A 256 6.19 -5.44 10.58
CA ALA A 256 7.58 -5.62 10.19
C ALA A 256 7.75 -5.62 8.65
N CYS A 257 6.83 -6.22 7.90
CA CYS A 257 6.79 -6.15 6.44
C CYS A 257 6.60 -4.71 5.96
N LEU A 258 5.67 -3.96 6.57
CA LEU A 258 5.35 -2.59 6.18
C LEU A 258 6.45 -1.59 6.55
N THR A 259 7.15 -1.80 7.66
CA THR A 259 8.07 -0.80 8.22
C THR A 259 9.54 -1.16 8.04
N THR A 260 9.86 -2.45 7.89
CA THR A 260 11.24 -3.01 7.78
C THR A 260 11.33 -4.15 6.74
N PRO A 261 10.89 -3.91 5.48
CA PRO A 261 10.68 -4.96 4.48
C PRO A 261 11.95 -5.74 4.12
N ILE A 262 13.10 -5.05 4.01
CA ILE A 262 14.37 -5.67 3.62
C ILE A 262 14.79 -6.72 4.65
N ARG A 263 14.61 -6.43 5.94
CA ARG A 263 14.96 -7.36 7.02
C ARG A 263 14.09 -8.61 6.95
N VAL A 264 12.77 -8.44 6.81
CA VAL A 264 11.84 -9.58 6.68
C VAL A 264 12.15 -10.39 5.42
N ALA A 265 12.35 -9.74 4.27
CA ALA A 265 12.61 -10.40 3.00
C ALA A 265 13.89 -11.24 3.04
N LEU A 266 14.98 -10.70 3.61
CA LEU A 266 16.23 -11.43 3.78
C LEU A 266 16.09 -12.60 4.77
N GLN A 267 15.41 -12.39 5.89
CA GLN A 267 15.17 -13.43 6.88
C GLN A 267 14.32 -14.57 6.31
N TRP A 268 13.27 -14.23 5.54
CA TRP A 268 12.45 -15.21 4.84
C TRP A 268 13.24 -15.95 3.75
N PHE A 269 14.05 -15.23 2.97
CA PHE A 269 14.88 -15.82 1.92
C PHE A 269 15.88 -16.84 2.49
N CYS A 270 16.60 -16.49 3.56
CA CYS A 270 17.56 -17.39 4.19
C CYS A 270 16.90 -18.64 4.81
N GLN A 271 15.64 -18.55 5.23
CA GLN A 271 14.94 -19.69 5.81
C GLN A 271 14.34 -20.65 4.77
N ASN A 272 14.03 -20.15 3.57
CA ASN A 272 13.39 -20.94 2.52
C ASN A 272 14.36 -21.40 1.44
N ASN A 273 15.51 -20.74 1.29
CA ASN A 273 16.49 -21.07 0.26
C ASN A 273 17.66 -21.88 0.83
N ARG A 274 17.76 -23.15 0.39
CA ARG A 274 18.81 -24.08 0.81
C ARG A 274 20.16 -23.86 0.09
N LEU A 275 20.21 -22.98 -0.90
CA LEU A 275 21.44 -22.69 -1.65
C LEU A 275 22.35 -21.70 -0.91
N VAL A 276 21.86 -21.08 0.16
CA VAL A 276 22.57 -20.06 0.92
C VAL A 276 22.74 -20.56 2.35
N ASP A 277 23.74 -21.41 2.54
CA ASP A 277 24.14 -21.89 3.87
C ASP A 277 25.11 -20.91 4.55
N GLY A 278 25.03 -20.81 5.87
CA GLY A 278 25.97 -20.04 6.70
C GLY A 278 25.61 -18.57 6.94
N ILE A 279 24.50 -18.05 6.40
CA ILE A 279 24.02 -16.70 6.74
C ILE A 279 23.20 -16.76 8.04
N THR A 280 23.68 -16.08 9.08
CA THR A 280 22.95 -15.94 10.35
C THR A 280 22.08 -14.68 10.37
N ILE A 281 21.05 -14.66 11.23
CA ILE A 281 20.19 -13.48 11.43
C ILE A 281 21.03 -12.26 11.87
N GLU A 282 22.08 -12.48 12.66
CA GLU A 282 22.99 -11.42 13.10
C GLU A 282 23.77 -10.78 11.96
N MET A 283 24.02 -11.50 10.86
CA MET A 283 24.64 -10.93 9.66
C MET A 283 23.67 -10.00 8.93
N ILE A 284 22.38 -10.36 8.88
CA ILE A 284 21.32 -9.52 8.32
C ILE A 284 21.21 -8.22 9.12
N ASP A 285 21.22 -8.31 10.45
CA ASP A 285 21.12 -7.15 11.34
C ASP A 285 22.34 -6.22 11.27
N ARG A 286 23.50 -6.75 10.85
CA ARG A 286 24.76 -6.02 10.69
C ARG A 286 25.07 -5.63 9.25
N LEU A 287 24.07 -5.64 8.35
CA LEU A 287 24.28 -5.22 6.97
C LEU A 287 24.86 -3.79 6.91
N PRO A 288 26.01 -3.60 6.25
CA PRO A 288 26.68 -2.31 6.23
C PRO A 288 25.90 -1.30 5.39
N GLY A 289 25.87 -0.06 5.87
CA GLY A 289 25.35 1.06 5.11
C GLY A 289 24.11 1.72 5.66
N ARG A 290 23.47 2.52 4.81
CA ARG A 290 22.26 3.26 5.13
C ARG A 290 21.25 3.09 4.00
N VAL A 291 19.97 2.96 4.35
CA VAL A 291 18.87 2.77 3.37
C VAL A 291 18.77 3.88 2.31
N ASN A 292 19.28 5.07 2.62
CA ASN A 292 19.27 6.23 1.71
C ASN A 292 20.52 6.32 0.82
N ASP A 293 21.56 5.53 1.11
CA ASP A 293 22.83 5.55 0.37
C ASP A 293 22.94 4.34 -0.55
N ARG A 294 22.62 4.56 -1.84
CA ARG A 294 22.63 3.55 -2.91
C ARG A 294 24.01 2.93 -3.16
N ARG A 295 25.08 3.51 -2.65
CA ARG A 295 26.44 2.97 -2.78
C ARG A 295 26.77 1.91 -1.73
N THR A 296 25.91 1.78 -0.72
CA THR A 296 26.07 0.79 0.34
C THR A 296 25.21 -0.43 0.06
N PRO A 297 25.62 -1.65 0.51
CA PRO A 297 24.83 -2.86 0.27
C PRO A 297 23.38 -2.76 0.75
N LEU A 298 23.15 -2.15 1.92
CA LEU A 298 21.80 -1.94 2.44
C LEU A 298 20.98 -0.98 1.56
N GLY A 299 21.57 0.12 1.09
CA GLY A 299 20.87 1.09 0.25
C GLY A 299 20.65 0.60 -1.18
N GLU A 300 21.55 -0.21 -1.72
CA GLU A 300 21.38 -0.87 -3.01
C GLU A 300 20.23 -1.88 -2.96
N LEU A 301 20.18 -2.76 -1.95
CA LEU A 301 19.06 -3.68 -1.74
C LEU A 301 17.73 -2.95 -1.59
N ASN A 302 17.71 -1.86 -0.81
CA ASN A 302 16.52 -1.02 -0.66
C ASN A 302 16.08 -0.38 -1.99
N TRP A 303 17.02 0.03 -2.83
CA TRP A 303 16.72 0.62 -4.13
C TRP A 303 16.18 -0.41 -5.13
N ILE A 304 16.80 -1.59 -5.21
CA ILE A 304 16.32 -2.72 -6.02
C ILE A 304 14.92 -3.11 -5.58
N PHE A 305 14.71 -3.27 -4.27
CA PHE A 305 13.41 -3.61 -3.70
C PHE A 305 12.33 -2.59 -4.09
N THR A 306 12.65 -1.29 -4.01
CA THR A 306 11.72 -0.22 -4.40
C THR A 306 11.40 -0.30 -5.90
N ALA A 307 12.39 -0.56 -6.75
CA ALA A 307 12.18 -0.69 -8.20
C ALA A 307 11.31 -1.90 -8.57
N VAL A 308 11.58 -3.06 -7.96
CA VAL A 308 10.80 -4.29 -8.20
C VAL A 308 9.34 -4.10 -7.77
N THR A 309 9.10 -3.59 -6.56
CA THR A 309 7.75 -3.41 -6.03
C THR A 309 6.94 -2.35 -6.78
N ASP A 310 7.56 -1.24 -7.20
CA ASP A 310 6.91 -0.22 -8.02
C ASP A 310 6.57 -0.77 -9.43
N THR A 311 7.46 -1.59 -10.01
CA THR A 311 7.23 -2.25 -11.31
C THR A 311 6.07 -3.24 -11.26
N ILE A 312 6.01 -4.07 -10.20
CA ILE A 312 4.89 -4.99 -9.98
C ILE A 312 3.58 -4.21 -9.84
N ALA A 313 3.57 -3.15 -9.02
CA ALA A 313 2.39 -2.33 -8.82
C ALA A 313 1.91 -1.67 -10.11
N TRP A 314 2.81 -1.12 -10.92
CA TRP A 314 2.48 -0.51 -12.21
C TRP A 314 1.91 -1.52 -13.21
N SER A 315 2.43 -2.76 -13.19
CA SER A 315 2.03 -3.81 -14.13
C SER A 315 0.70 -4.47 -13.77
N VAL A 316 0.34 -4.49 -12.48
CA VAL A 316 -0.84 -5.21 -11.96
C VAL A 316 -2.03 -4.28 -11.70
N LEU A 317 -1.80 -3.05 -11.24
CA LEU A 317 -2.89 -2.16 -10.83
C LEU A 317 -3.41 -1.33 -12.01
N PRO A 318 -4.73 -1.04 -12.04
CA PRO A 318 -5.26 -0.03 -12.94
C PRO A 318 -4.58 1.32 -12.70
N ARG A 319 -4.35 2.07 -13.78
CA ARG A 319 -3.61 3.34 -13.76
C ARG A 319 -4.09 4.32 -12.69
N GLU A 320 -5.40 4.53 -12.58
CA GLU A 320 -6.00 5.42 -11.57
C GLU A 320 -5.67 5.01 -10.14
N LEU A 321 -5.75 3.70 -9.86
CA LEU A 321 -5.45 3.16 -8.53
C LEU A 321 -3.96 3.26 -8.22
N PHE A 322 -3.09 3.00 -9.20
CA PHE A 322 -1.66 3.16 -9.06
C PHE A 322 -1.29 4.62 -8.70
N HIS A 323 -1.79 5.60 -9.46
CA HIS A 323 -1.51 7.00 -9.18
C HIS A 323 -1.99 7.41 -7.78
N LYS A 324 -3.17 6.94 -7.37
CA LYS A 324 -3.73 7.20 -6.03
C LYS A 324 -2.86 6.63 -4.91
N LEU A 325 -2.39 5.39 -5.04
CA LEU A 325 -1.68 4.70 -3.95
C LEU A 325 -0.17 4.94 -3.95
N PHE A 326 0.46 5.02 -5.12
CA PHE A 326 1.93 5.03 -5.28
C PHE A 326 2.50 6.41 -5.63
N ARG A 327 1.67 7.41 -5.96
CA ARG A 327 2.14 8.74 -6.36
C ARG A 327 1.56 9.89 -5.53
N GLN A 328 0.36 9.73 -4.95
CA GLN A 328 -0.34 10.82 -4.25
C GLN A 328 0.29 11.24 -2.91
N ASP A 329 0.74 10.28 -2.10
CA ASP A 329 1.34 10.48 -0.78
C ASP A 329 2.54 9.53 -0.59
N LEU A 330 3.68 10.09 -0.17
CA LEU A 330 4.94 9.35 0.00
C LEU A 330 4.83 8.23 1.03
N LEU A 331 4.10 8.44 2.13
CA LEU A 331 3.95 7.43 3.17
C LEU A 331 3.04 6.30 2.70
N VAL A 332 1.94 6.63 2.02
CA VAL A 332 1.03 5.63 1.44
C VAL A 332 1.78 4.79 0.41
N ALA A 333 2.48 5.43 -0.53
CA ALA A 333 3.31 4.73 -1.52
C ALA A 333 4.32 3.80 -0.83
N SER A 334 5.00 4.31 0.20
CA SER A 334 5.96 3.53 0.99
C SER A 334 5.32 2.30 1.64
N LEU A 335 4.09 2.39 2.15
CA LEU A 335 3.39 1.27 2.77
C LEU A 335 2.89 0.25 1.72
N PHE A 336 2.34 0.71 0.60
CA PHE A 336 1.83 -0.17 -0.45
C PHE A 336 2.93 -0.90 -1.22
N SER A 337 4.07 -0.26 -1.51
CA SER A 337 5.23 -0.96 -2.09
C SER A 337 5.69 -2.13 -1.22
N LYS A 338 5.45 -2.05 0.10
CA LYS A 338 5.91 -3.03 1.07
C LYS A 338 4.88 -4.09 1.40
N LEU A 339 3.60 -3.81 1.12
CA LEU A 339 2.51 -4.77 1.26
C LEU A 339 2.73 -6.04 0.43
N PHE A 340 3.42 -5.95 -0.72
CA PHE A 340 3.74 -7.12 -1.56
C PHE A 340 4.66 -8.14 -0.87
N VAL A 341 5.40 -7.76 0.17
CA VAL A 341 6.22 -8.69 0.96
C VAL A 341 5.41 -9.39 2.05
N GLY A 342 4.35 -8.72 2.53
CA GLY A 342 3.48 -9.26 3.57
C GLY A 342 2.33 -10.13 3.07
N ARG A 343 2.29 -10.45 1.77
CA ARG A 343 1.28 -11.31 1.15
C ARG A 343 1.87 -12.64 0.70
#